data_AF-S8FR10-F1
#
_entry.id   AF-S8FR10-F1
#
_cell.length_a   1.000
_cell.length_b   1.000
_cell.length_c   1.000
_cell.angle_alpha   90.00
_cell.angle_beta   90.00
_cell.angle_gamma   90.00
#
_symmetry.space_group_name_H-M   'P 1'
#
loop_
_entity.id
_entity.type
_entity.pdbx_description
1 polymer ?
#
loop_
_entity_poly.entity_id
_entity_poly.type
_entity_poly.pdbx_seq_one_letter_code
_entity_poly.pdbx_strand_id
1 'polypeptide(L)'
;MPPTKPGKKTTTQKREKLFHPQSRKAEQLMRVQQRKSRLAGLSKARTEKQKTQADIFSFFYYALPEDDVLSLEGLHDIIRDVWLKRFDEDLEEERKSRRKGRPKSTREQKIEELKLQESELYRTGMEVLDLTHPANVELFRRWDQTEVAYIKQLRFIRITSESPDLVAVSRPGRHPSLSINQKHVDSADQHDQPMDTDDEVPLLMEPPSRFASTIMTMDGSAS
;
A
#
# COMPACT_ATOMS: atom_id res chain seq x y z
N MET A 1 52.03 -63.28 13.13
CA MET A 1 51.98 -61.84 12.79
C MET A 1 50.89 -61.18 13.63
N PRO A 2 51.15 -60.03 14.30
CA PRO A 2 50.13 -59.35 15.11
C PRO A 2 49.18 -58.51 14.22
N PRO A 3 47.89 -58.37 14.57
CA PRO A 3 46.95 -57.56 13.80
C PRO A 3 47.13 -56.06 14.04
N THR A 4 47.07 -55.30 12.96
CA THR A 4 47.24 -53.83 12.89
C THR A 4 46.09 -53.07 13.54
N LYS A 5 46.40 -52.08 14.39
CA LYS A 5 45.42 -51.17 15.02
C LYS A 5 44.73 -50.28 13.96
N PRO A 6 43.41 -50.04 14.04
CA PRO A 6 42.72 -49.16 13.10
C PRO A 6 43.10 -47.68 13.35
N GLY A 7 43.50 -46.99 12.29
CA GLY A 7 43.90 -45.58 12.32
C GLY A 7 42.76 -44.65 12.74
N LYS A 8 43.08 -43.76 13.69
CA LYS A 8 42.20 -42.70 14.21
C LYS A 8 41.94 -41.69 13.09
N LYS A 9 40.70 -41.61 12.56
CA LYS A 9 40.30 -40.59 11.59
C LYS A 9 40.26 -39.23 12.32
N THR A 10 41.22 -38.36 12.01
CA THR A 10 41.21 -36.97 12.49
C THR A 10 40.14 -36.19 11.74
N THR A 11 39.16 -35.69 12.48
CA THR A 11 38.13 -34.78 12.00
C THR A 11 38.82 -33.50 11.53
N THR A 12 39.09 -33.40 10.24
CA THR A 12 39.69 -32.21 9.65
C THR A 12 38.62 -31.13 9.63
N GLN A 13 38.60 -30.28 10.65
CA GLN A 13 37.82 -29.05 10.61
C GLN A 13 38.23 -28.29 9.34
N LYS A 14 37.28 -28.06 8.44
CA LYS A 14 37.49 -27.28 7.21
C LYS A 14 38.04 -25.92 7.64
N ARG A 15 39.36 -25.72 7.53
CA ARG A 15 39.97 -24.40 7.65
C ARG A 15 39.28 -23.52 6.62
N GLU A 16 38.62 -22.47 7.09
CA GLU A 16 38.12 -21.43 6.20
C GLU A 16 39.30 -20.98 5.34
N LYS A 17 39.18 -21.17 4.03
CA LYS A 17 40.24 -20.79 3.11
C LYS A 17 40.38 -19.28 3.24
N LEU A 18 41.45 -18.84 3.90
CA LEU A 18 41.83 -17.44 4.01
C LEU A 18 42.15 -16.93 2.60
N PHE A 19 41.16 -16.34 1.94
CA PHE A 19 41.34 -15.73 0.63
C PHE A 19 41.88 -14.32 0.82
N HIS A 20 42.83 -13.91 -0.03
CA HIS A 20 43.30 -12.52 -0.05
C HIS A 20 42.11 -11.58 -0.30
N PRO A 21 42.00 -10.43 0.38
CA PRO A 21 40.86 -9.52 0.25
C PRO A 21 40.62 -9.03 -1.18
N GLN A 22 41.67 -8.94 -2.00
CA GLN A 22 41.60 -8.57 -3.43
C GLN A 22 41.47 -9.77 -4.37
N SER A 23 41.21 -10.98 -3.86
CA SER A 23 41.02 -12.15 -4.71
C SER A 23 39.68 -12.07 -5.46
N ARG A 24 39.62 -12.61 -6.68
CA ARG A 24 38.36 -12.79 -7.45
C ARG A 24 37.25 -13.44 -6.61
N LYS A 25 37.61 -14.39 -5.74
CA LYS A 25 36.65 -15.05 -4.85
C LYS A 25 36.16 -14.14 -3.73
N ALA A 26 37.04 -13.28 -3.19
CA ALA A 26 36.66 -12.27 -2.22
C ALA A 26 35.70 -11.24 -2.84
N GLU A 27 35.98 -10.77 -4.06
CA GLU A 27 35.05 -9.89 -4.78
C GLU A 27 33.69 -10.53 -5.06
N GLN A 28 33.67 -11.81 -5.45
CA GLN A 28 32.41 -12.55 -5.65
C GLN A 28 31.59 -12.60 -4.35
N LEU A 29 32.23 -12.87 -3.22
CA LEU A 29 31.58 -12.87 -1.91
C LEU A 29 31.07 -11.47 -1.53
N MET A 30 31.87 -10.42 -1.76
CA MET A 30 31.45 -9.04 -1.52
C MET A 30 30.22 -8.66 -2.36
N ARG A 31 30.18 -9.02 -3.64
CA ARG A 31 29.00 -8.78 -4.50
C ARG A 31 27.75 -9.48 -3.98
N VAL A 32 27.87 -10.74 -3.54
CA VAL A 32 26.76 -11.49 -2.95
C VAL A 32 26.30 -10.84 -1.64
N GLN A 33 27.23 -10.44 -0.77
CA GLN A 33 26.91 -9.76 0.49
C GLN A 33 26.22 -8.41 0.25
N GLN A 34 26.71 -7.60 -0.69
CA GLN A 34 26.07 -6.34 -1.08
C GLN A 34 24.65 -6.57 -1.61
N ARG A 35 24.44 -7.58 -2.47
CA ARG A 35 23.09 -7.92 -2.94
C ARG A 35 22.17 -8.32 -1.79
N LYS A 36 22.64 -9.18 -0.88
CA LYS A 36 21.88 -9.58 0.32
C LYS A 36 21.53 -8.37 1.19
N SER A 37 22.50 -7.48 1.43
CA SER A 37 22.29 -6.25 2.20
C SER A 37 21.24 -5.34 1.55
N ARG A 38 21.28 -5.15 0.23
CA ARG A 38 20.26 -4.37 -0.51
C ARG A 38 18.87 -4.99 -0.39
N LEU A 39 18.75 -6.31 -0.61
CA LEU A 39 17.47 -7.01 -0.48
C LEU A 39 16.91 -6.93 0.94
N ALA A 40 17.76 -7.09 1.96
CA ALA A 40 17.37 -6.93 3.35
C ALA A 40 16.90 -5.49 3.65
N GLY A 41 17.61 -4.48 3.12
CA GLY A 41 17.21 -3.07 3.23
C GLY A 41 15.85 -2.78 2.59
N LEU A 42 15.59 -3.30 1.38
CA LEU A 42 14.29 -3.16 0.72
C LEU A 42 13.16 -3.86 1.47
N SER A 43 13.42 -5.04 2.03
CA SER A 43 12.47 -5.76 2.87
C SER A 43 12.12 -4.94 4.12
N LYS A 44 13.15 -4.44 4.82
CA LYS A 44 12.97 -3.60 6.01
C LYS A 44 12.15 -2.34 5.71
N ALA A 45 12.48 -1.61 4.64
CA ALA A 45 11.73 -0.42 4.24
C ALA A 45 10.26 -0.72 3.93
N ARG A 46 9.97 -1.88 3.32
CA ARG A 46 8.61 -2.33 3.07
C ARG A 46 7.85 -2.62 4.37
N THR A 47 8.48 -3.32 5.31
CA THR A 47 7.88 -3.62 6.62
C THR A 47 7.64 -2.36 7.43
N GLU A 48 8.57 -1.40 7.42
CA GLU A 48 8.39 -0.11 8.08
C GLU A 48 7.21 0.67 7.49
N LYS A 49 7.09 0.72 6.15
CA LYS A 49 5.94 1.34 5.49
C LYS A 49 4.62 0.63 5.85
N GLN A 50 4.62 -0.69 5.89
CA GLN A 50 3.43 -1.46 6.32
C GLN A 50 3.08 -1.16 7.77
N LYS A 51 4.05 -1.08 8.66
CA LYS A 51 3.83 -0.73 10.06
C LYS A 51 3.19 0.66 10.18
N THR A 52 3.76 1.68 9.54
CA THR A 52 3.18 3.02 9.55
C THR A 52 1.76 3.04 8.98
N GLN A 53 1.48 2.26 7.92
CA GLN A 53 0.12 2.13 7.40
C GLN A 53 -0.83 1.47 8.40
N ALA A 54 -0.40 0.38 9.06
CA ALA A 54 -1.18 -0.27 10.09
C ALA A 54 -1.50 0.70 11.24
N ASP A 55 -0.50 1.45 11.73
CA ASP A 55 -0.68 2.45 12.79
C ASP A 55 -1.73 3.52 12.41
N ILE A 56 -1.71 4.00 11.15
CA ILE A 56 -2.72 4.94 10.63
C ILE A 56 -4.12 4.32 10.65
N PHE A 57 -4.27 3.10 10.12
CA PHE A 57 -5.59 2.47 10.07
C PHE A 57 -6.10 2.06 11.45
N SER A 58 -5.22 1.65 12.36
CA SER A 58 -5.58 1.35 13.74
C SER A 58 -6.09 2.59 14.46
N PHE A 59 -5.52 3.77 14.20
CA PHE A 59 -6.09 5.03 14.70
C PHE A 59 -7.54 5.22 14.25
N PHE A 60 -7.83 5.06 12.96
CA PHE A 60 -9.20 5.18 12.45
C PHE A 60 -10.14 4.10 12.96
N TYR A 61 -9.62 2.89 13.23
CA TYR A 61 -10.41 1.81 13.83
C TYR A 61 -10.92 2.18 15.22
N TYR A 62 -10.06 2.78 16.06
CA TYR A 62 -10.44 3.22 17.40
C TYR A 62 -11.26 4.52 17.40
N ALA A 63 -11.11 5.35 16.37
CA ALA A 63 -11.89 6.59 16.23
C ALA A 63 -13.32 6.35 15.71
N LEU A 64 -13.61 5.15 15.19
CA LEU A 64 -14.91 4.82 14.61
C LEU A 64 -15.95 4.46 15.71
N PRO A 65 -17.14 5.08 15.72
CA PRO A 65 -18.24 4.75 16.64
C PRO A 65 -18.72 3.30 16.47
N GLU A 66 -19.06 2.61 17.58
CA GLU A 66 -19.27 1.15 17.61
C GLU A 66 -20.26 0.64 16.56
N ASP A 67 -21.41 1.30 16.37
CA ASP A 67 -22.52 0.74 15.58
C ASP A 67 -22.88 1.51 14.30
N ASP A 68 -22.23 2.64 14.00
CA ASP A 68 -22.65 3.52 12.91
C ASP A 68 -21.55 3.79 11.86
N VAL A 69 -22.01 4.00 10.63
CA VAL A 69 -21.21 4.61 9.57
C VAL A 69 -20.95 6.08 9.88
N LEU A 70 -19.81 6.58 9.43
CA LEU A 70 -19.48 7.97 9.64
C LEU A 70 -20.13 8.84 8.56
N SER A 71 -20.67 9.99 8.95
CA SER A 71 -20.98 11.03 7.98
C SER A 71 -19.68 11.59 7.38
N LEU A 72 -19.77 12.18 6.20
CA LEU A 72 -18.63 12.82 5.56
C LEU A 72 -18.05 13.94 6.44
N GLU A 73 -18.92 14.76 7.05
CA GLU A 73 -18.54 15.78 8.01
C GLU A 73 -17.81 15.17 9.22
N GLY A 74 -18.34 14.08 9.79
CA GLY A 74 -17.69 13.37 10.90
C GLY A 74 -16.31 12.83 10.52
N LEU A 75 -16.11 12.39 9.28
CA LEU A 75 -14.79 11.98 8.78
C LEU A 75 -13.82 13.17 8.72
N HIS A 76 -14.29 14.31 8.22
CA HIS A 76 -13.52 15.56 8.21
C HIS A 76 -13.17 16.03 9.63
N ASP A 77 -14.09 15.87 10.59
CA ASP A 77 -13.88 16.24 11.99
C ASP A 77 -12.82 15.37 12.66
N ILE A 78 -12.86 14.04 12.48
CA ILE A 78 -11.83 13.14 13.00
C ILE A 78 -10.46 13.54 12.45
N ILE A 79 -10.37 13.86 11.16
CA ILE A 79 -9.10 14.23 10.54
C ILE A 79 -8.60 15.58 11.06
N ARG A 80 -9.45 16.60 11.04
CA ARG A 80 -9.08 17.97 11.42
C ARG A 80 -8.79 18.11 12.90
N ASP A 81 -9.62 17.51 13.74
CA ASP A 81 -9.60 17.75 15.19
C ASP A 81 -8.85 16.70 15.99
N VAL A 82 -8.67 15.49 15.44
CA VAL A 82 -7.95 14.42 16.14
C VAL A 82 -6.66 14.07 15.42
N TRP A 83 -6.73 13.70 14.13
CA TRP A 83 -5.54 13.25 13.39
C TRP A 83 -4.48 14.33 13.26
N LEU A 84 -4.82 15.51 12.74
CA LEU A 84 -3.86 16.60 12.49
C LEU A 84 -3.35 17.26 13.79
N LYS A 85 -4.06 17.10 14.91
CA LYS A 85 -3.72 17.69 16.21
C LYS A 85 -2.97 16.71 17.14
N ARG A 86 -2.81 15.44 16.75
CA ARG A 86 -2.21 14.38 17.61
C ARG A 86 -0.81 14.67 18.13
N PHE A 87 -0.07 15.57 17.49
CA PHE A 87 1.30 15.95 17.90
C PHE A 87 1.36 17.31 18.59
N ASP A 88 0.24 17.99 18.81
CA ASP A 88 0.24 19.34 19.38
C ASP A 88 0.69 19.34 20.83
N GLU A 89 0.29 18.33 21.60
CA GLU A 89 0.75 18.11 22.97
C GLU A 89 2.26 17.84 23.03
N ASP A 90 2.74 16.86 22.24
CA ASP A 90 4.18 16.54 22.09
C ASP A 90 5.02 17.78 21.72
N LEU A 91 4.54 18.60 20.80
CA LEU A 91 5.23 19.83 20.38
C LEU A 91 5.21 20.89 21.47
N GLU A 92 4.11 21.02 22.21
CA GLU A 92 4.01 21.99 23.29
C GLU A 92 4.94 21.61 24.46
N GLU A 93 5.03 20.34 24.81
CA GLU A 93 5.98 19.82 25.80
C GLU A 93 7.43 20.06 25.39
N GLU A 94 7.78 19.75 24.15
CA GLU A 94 9.13 19.98 23.61
C GLU A 94 9.46 21.49 23.61
N ARG A 95 8.51 22.35 23.25
CA ARG A 95 8.67 23.81 23.29
C ARG A 95 8.81 24.36 24.71
N LYS A 96 8.07 23.81 25.69
CA LYS A 96 8.16 24.19 27.11
C LYS A 96 9.48 23.76 27.74
N SER A 97 9.97 22.57 27.41
CA SER A 97 11.26 22.07 27.89
C SER A 97 12.45 22.82 27.28
N ARG A 98 12.27 23.46 26.13
CA ARG A 98 13.29 24.23 25.43
C ARG A 98 13.57 25.56 26.11
N ARG A 99 14.84 25.77 26.52
CA ARG A 99 15.31 27.07 26.99
C ARG A 99 15.30 28.11 25.87
N LYS A 100 14.96 29.36 26.21
CA LYS A 100 14.98 30.50 25.29
C LYS A 100 16.36 30.61 24.60
N GLY A 101 16.37 30.61 23.27
CA GLY A 101 17.59 30.71 22.45
C GLY A 101 18.21 29.39 22.01
N ARG A 102 17.76 28.22 22.53
CA ARG A 102 18.18 26.91 22.00
C ARG A 102 17.47 26.65 20.65
N PRO A 103 18.19 26.21 19.59
CA PRO A 103 17.55 25.83 18.33
C PRO A 103 16.61 24.64 18.52
N LYS A 104 15.63 24.50 17.61
CA LYS A 104 14.67 23.39 17.62
C LYS A 104 15.38 22.04 17.57
N SER A 105 14.89 21.05 18.31
CA SER A 105 15.45 19.70 18.26
C SER A 105 15.17 19.05 16.90
N THR A 106 15.96 18.04 16.53
CA THR A 106 15.71 17.28 15.29
C THR A 106 14.37 16.54 15.34
N ARG A 107 13.88 16.20 16.54
CA ARG A 107 12.54 15.63 16.73
C ARG A 107 11.47 16.70 16.49
N GLU A 108 11.59 17.87 17.09
CA GLU A 108 10.66 19.00 16.90
C GLU A 108 10.52 19.35 15.41
N GLN A 109 11.65 19.50 14.70
CA GLN A 109 11.66 19.81 13.26
C GLN A 109 10.95 18.75 12.43
N LYS A 110 11.18 17.46 12.71
CA LYS A 110 10.53 16.35 11.98
C LYS A 110 9.02 16.31 12.20
N ILE A 111 8.56 16.57 13.42
CA ILE A 111 7.13 16.58 13.74
C ILE A 111 6.46 17.78 13.07
N GLU A 112 7.07 18.96 13.11
CA GLU A 112 6.56 20.15 12.42
C GLU A 112 6.48 19.96 10.90
N GLU A 113 7.52 19.37 10.29
CA GLU A 113 7.53 19.06 8.87
C GLU A 113 6.44 18.05 8.50
N LEU A 114 6.27 16.99 9.30
CA LEU A 114 5.24 15.99 9.09
C LEU A 114 3.84 16.61 9.20
N LYS A 115 3.59 17.44 10.21
CA LYS A 115 2.31 18.14 10.37
C LYS A 115 2.02 19.03 9.17
N LEU A 116 3.01 19.77 8.69
CA LEU A 116 2.87 20.61 7.49
C LEU A 116 2.51 19.76 6.27
N GLN A 117 3.24 18.66 6.03
CA GLN A 117 2.98 17.76 4.90
C GLN A 117 1.57 17.16 4.96
N GLU A 118 1.12 16.71 6.14
CA GLU A 118 -0.23 16.15 6.30
C GLU A 118 -1.33 17.19 6.13
N SER A 119 -1.11 18.42 6.63
CA SER A 119 -2.07 19.52 6.45
C SER A 119 -2.22 19.91 4.97
N GLU A 120 -1.12 19.95 4.21
CA GLU A 120 -1.16 20.20 2.77
C GLU A 120 -1.79 19.04 2.00
N LEU A 121 -1.56 17.80 2.43
CA LEU A 121 -2.20 16.63 1.84
C LEU A 121 -3.72 16.67 2.06
N TYR A 122 -4.17 17.03 3.26
CA TYR A 122 -5.59 17.21 3.55
C TYR A 122 -6.21 18.36 2.77
N ARG A 123 -5.49 19.47 2.60
CA ARG A 123 -5.94 20.62 1.79
C ARG A 123 -6.13 20.23 0.32
N THR A 124 -5.13 19.58 -0.28
CA THR A 124 -5.08 19.26 -1.73
C THR A 124 -5.80 17.96 -2.12
N GLY A 125 -6.09 17.09 -1.16
CA GLY A 125 -6.83 15.87 -1.36
C GLY A 125 -6.08 14.64 -0.86
N MET A 126 -6.45 14.20 0.34
CA MET A 126 -5.89 13.01 0.95
C MET A 126 -6.72 11.77 0.63
N GLU A 127 -6.06 10.65 0.38
CA GLU A 127 -6.71 9.35 0.18
C GLU A 127 -6.90 8.67 1.54
N VAL A 128 -8.15 8.36 1.88
CA VAL A 128 -8.54 7.73 3.14
C VAL A 128 -9.46 6.54 2.89
N LEU A 129 -9.56 5.66 3.88
CA LEU A 129 -10.52 4.56 3.84
C LEU A 129 -11.94 5.13 3.87
N ASP A 130 -12.84 4.60 3.04
CA ASP A 130 -14.21 5.06 3.00
C ASP A 130 -15.01 4.56 4.21
N LEU A 131 -15.12 5.40 5.24
CA LEU A 131 -15.89 5.12 6.46
C LEU A 131 -17.36 5.54 6.35
N THR A 132 -17.78 6.06 5.19
CA THR A 132 -19.17 6.47 4.92
C THR A 132 -20.00 5.33 4.33
N HIS A 133 -19.34 4.33 3.74
CA HIS A 133 -19.99 3.20 3.09
C HIS A 133 -20.21 2.01 4.05
N PRO A 134 -21.46 1.59 4.33
CA PRO A 134 -21.77 0.55 5.32
C PRO A 134 -21.01 -0.76 5.11
N ALA A 135 -21.05 -1.33 3.90
CA ALA A 135 -20.36 -2.59 3.61
C ALA A 135 -18.83 -2.49 3.74
N ASN A 136 -18.26 -1.28 3.59
CA ASN A 136 -16.82 -1.08 3.74
C ASN A 136 -16.44 -1.00 5.23
N VAL A 137 -17.27 -0.34 6.03
CA VAL A 137 -17.14 -0.29 7.49
C VAL A 137 -17.25 -1.67 8.12
N GLU A 138 -18.21 -2.50 7.69
CA GLU A 138 -18.33 -3.89 8.18
C GLU A 138 -17.07 -4.73 7.89
N LEU A 139 -16.49 -4.58 6.70
CA LEU A 139 -15.23 -5.23 6.37
C LEU A 139 -14.09 -4.70 7.24
N PHE A 140 -14.00 -3.38 7.38
CA PHE A 140 -12.99 -2.75 8.20
C PHE A 140 -13.06 -3.19 9.66
N ARG A 141 -14.26 -3.40 10.22
CA ARG A 141 -14.48 -3.92 11.57
C ARG A 141 -13.95 -5.35 11.77
N ARG A 142 -14.00 -6.18 10.72
CA ARG A 142 -13.47 -7.56 10.73
C ARG A 142 -11.95 -7.63 10.61
N TRP A 143 -11.29 -6.51 10.32
CA TRP A 143 -9.84 -6.47 10.20
C TRP A 143 -9.15 -6.76 11.54
N ASP A 144 -8.08 -7.55 11.50
CA ASP A 144 -7.28 -8.00 12.65
C ASP A 144 -6.27 -6.95 13.16
N GLN A 145 -6.35 -5.71 12.65
CA GLN A 145 -5.46 -4.59 12.96
C GLN A 145 -3.97 -4.84 12.66
N THR A 146 -3.66 -5.91 11.93
CA THR A 146 -2.29 -6.35 11.65
C THR A 146 -2.05 -6.43 10.15
N GLU A 147 -2.95 -7.07 9.40
CA GLU A 147 -2.71 -7.36 7.99
C GLU A 147 -3.10 -6.18 7.07
N VAL A 148 -2.14 -5.33 6.72
CA VAL A 148 -2.36 -4.20 5.78
C VAL A 148 -2.78 -4.65 4.38
N ALA A 149 -2.49 -5.90 4.00
CA ALA A 149 -2.92 -6.44 2.72
C ALA A 149 -4.45 -6.55 2.62
N TYR A 150 -5.14 -6.82 3.74
CA TYR A 150 -6.60 -6.84 3.82
C TYR A 150 -7.18 -5.45 3.53
N ILE A 151 -6.65 -4.42 4.19
CA ILE A 151 -7.08 -3.02 4.01
C ILE A 151 -6.94 -2.56 2.55
N LYS A 152 -5.95 -3.03 1.80
CA LYS A 152 -5.79 -2.68 0.37
C LYS A 152 -6.92 -3.20 -0.53
N GLN A 153 -7.73 -4.15 -0.07
CA GLN A 153 -8.89 -4.68 -0.78
C GLN A 153 -10.15 -3.86 -0.54
N LEU A 154 -10.13 -2.95 0.43
CA LEU A 154 -11.26 -2.10 0.80
C LEU A 154 -11.37 -0.88 -0.14
N ARG A 155 -12.48 -0.16 0.00
CA ARG A 155 -12.79 1.05 -0.76
C ARG A 155 -12.09 2.26 -0.14
N PHE A 156 -11.50 3.09 -0.99
CA PHE A 156 -10.84 4.35 -0.62
C PHE A 156 -11.49 5.52 -1.35
N ILE A 157 -11.54 6.65 -0.65
CA ILE A 157 -12.04 7.92 -1.14
C ILE A 157 -10.98 8.99 -0.99
N ARG A 158 -11.01 9.98 -1.87
CA ARG A 158 -10.22 11.19 -1.80
C ARG A 158 -11.09 12.32 -1.27
N ILE A 159 -10.65 12.94 -0.19
CA ILE A 159 -11.33 14.04 0.51
C ILE A 159 -10.41 15.25 0.58
N THR A 160 -11.01 16.44 0.55
CA THR A 160 -10.30 17.72 0.50
C THR A 160 -10.87 18.68 1.53
N SER A 161 -10.03 19.47 2.20
CA SER A 161 -10.51 20.52 3.10
C SER A 161 -11.17 21.70 2.37
N GLU A 162 -10.84 21.94 1.11
CA GLU A 162 -11.36 23.09 0.34
C GLU A 162 -12.81 22.88 -0.11
N SER A 163 -13.15 21.64 -0.46
CA SER A 163 -14.51 21.23 -0.83
C SER A 163 -14.90 20.00 -0.01
N PRO A 164 -15.42 20.18 1.22
CA PRO A 164 -15.76 19.07 2.11
C PRO A 164 -16.93 18.23 1.60
N ASP A 165 -17.79 18.79 0.73
CA ASP A 165 -18.96 18.08 0.20
C ASP A 165 -18.61 17.14 -0.97
N LEU A 166 -17.43 17.33 -1.58
CA LEU A 166 -17.02 16.58 -2.77
C LEU A 166 -16.14 15.39 -2.38
N VAL A 167 -16.58 14.20 -2.78
CA VAL A 167 -15.85 12.94 -2.56
C VAL A 167 -15.60 12.27 -3.89
N ALA A 168 -14.34 12.00 -4.20
CA ALA A 168 -13.97 11.20 -5.36
C ALA A 168 -13.55 9.80 -4.91
N VAL A 169 -14.21 8.75 -5.42
CA VAL A 169 -13.79 7.37 -5.15
C VAL A 169 -12.47 7.10 -5.85
N SER A 170 -11.37 6.98 -5.09
CA SER A 170 -10.06 6.68 -5.66
C SER A 170 -9.92 5.21 -6.01
N ARG A 171 -10.45 4.33 -5.16
CA ARG A 171 -10.37 2.87 -5.31
C ARG A 171 -11.71 2.26 -4.89
N PRO A 172 -12.43 1.57 -5.80
CA PRO A 172 -13.73 0.99 -5.47
C PRO A 172 -13.67 -0.20 -4.49
N GLY A 173 -12.47 -0.75 -4.25
CA GLY A 173 -12.28 -1.99 -3.51
C GLY A 173 -12.33 -3.23 -4.41
N ARG A 174 -11.69 -4.30 -3.97
CA ARG A 174 -11.63 -5.59 -4.68
C ARG A 174 -12.31 -6.72 -3.91
N HIS A 175 -12.76 -6.46 -2.69
CA HIS A 175 -13.41 -7.46 -1.87
C HIS A 175 -14.76 -7.88 -2.50
N PRO A 176 -15.10 -9.19 -2.53
CA PRO A 176 -16.33 -9.68 -3.17
C PRO A 176 -17.62 -8.99 -2.71
N SER A 177 -17.73 -8.66 -1.42
CA SER A 177 -18.92 -7.97 -0.88
C SER A 177 -19.06 -6.52 -1.36
N LEU A 178 -17.99 -5.89 -1.85
CA LEU A 178 -18.05 -4.54 -2.43
C LEU A 178 -18.39 -4.59 -3.93
N SER A 179 -17.86 -5.58 -4.66
CA SER A 179 -18.09 -5.72 -6.10
C SER A 179 -19.50 -6.23 -6.43
N ILE A 180 -20.12 -7.02 -5.56
CA ILE A 180 -21.52 -7.45 -5.73
C ILE A 180 -22.47 -6.25 -5.66
N ASN A 181 -22.23 -5.31 -4.73
CA ASN A 181 -23.06 -4.12 -4.60
C ASN A 181 -22.95 -3.19 -5.81
N GLN A 182 -21.75 -3.00 -6.39
CA GLN A 182 -21.61 -2.19 -7.61
C GLN A 182 -22.45 -2.72 -8.78
N LYS A 183 -22.44 -4.03 -9.02
CA LYS A 183 -23.22 -4.63 -10.11
C LYS A 183 -24.73 -4.47 -9.92
N HIS A 184 -25.21 -4.49 -8.69
CA HIS A 184 -26.63 -4.29 -8.40
C HIS A 184 -27.08 -2.84 -8.63
N VAL A 185 -26.23 -1.86 -8.31
CA VAL A 185 -26.51 -0.43 -8.57
C VAL A 185 -26.51 -0.14 -10.08
N ASP A 186 -25.51 -0.64 -10.82
CA ASP A 186 -25.43 -0.46 -12.28
C ASP A 186 -26.61 -1.11 -13.03
N SER A 187 -27.22 -2.16 -12.45
CA SER A 187 -28.38 -2.84 -13.01
C SER A 187 -29.70 -2.14 -12.67
N ALA A 188 -29.76 -1.40 -11.56
CA ALA A 188 -30.93 -0.63 -11.15
C ALA A 188 -31.07 0.65 -11.99
N ASP A 189 -29.97 1.35 -12.28
CA ASP A 189 -29.97 2.56 -13.12
C ASP A 189 -30.30 2.26 -14.60
N GLN A 190 -30.17 1.00 -15.05
CA GLN A 190 -30.57 0.59 -16.39
C GLN A 190 -32.08 0.33 -16.53
N HIS A 191 -32.83 0.20 -15.43
CA HIS A 191 -34.22 -0.23 -15.50
C HIS A 191 -35.26 0.91 -15.47
N ASP A 192 -34.83 2.16 -15.23
CA ASP A 192 -35.69 3.36 -15.18
C ASP A 192 -35.64 4.22 -16.46
N GLN A 193 -35.22 3.66 -17.60
CA GLN A 193 -35.50 4.27 -18.89
C GLN A 193 -36.94 3.91 -19.30
N PRO A 194 -37.88 4.88 -19.41
CA PRO A 194 -39.17 4.60 -20.04
C PRO A 194 -38.91 4.23 -21.49
N MET A 195 -39.20 2.98 -21.84
CA MET A 195 -39.20 2.49 -23.23
C MET A 195 -40.23 3.29 -24.02
N ASP A 196 -39.79 4.35 -24.69
CA ASP A 196 -40.58 5.16 -25.60
C ASP A 196 -40.23 4.78 -27.06
N THR A 197 -41.26 4.30 -27.75
CA THR A 197 -41.48 4.26 -29.21
C THR A 197 -40.67 3.34 -30.12
N ASP A 198 -41.45 2.45 -30.76
CA ASP A 198 -41.56 2.18 -32.19
C ASP A 198 -40.43 1.43 -32.93
N ASP A 199 -40.78 0.20 -33.30
CA ASP A 199 -40.13 -0.68 -34.25
C ASP A 199 -39.98 -0.04 -35.65
N GLU A 200 -38.77 0.41 -35.99
CA GLU A 200 -38.30 0.53 -37.38
C GLU A 200 -36.84 0.05 -37.43
N VAL A 201 -36.65 -1.23 -37.75
CA VAL A 201 -35.37 -1.77 -38.27
C VAL A 201 -35.30 -1.42 -39.76
N PRO A 202 -34.19 -0.84 -40.26
CA PRO A 202 -33.19 -1.74 -40.87
C PRO A 202 -31.71 -1.26 -40.98
N LEU A 203 -30.82 -2.27 -40.95
CA LEU A 203 -29.59 -2.46 -41.75
C LEU A 203 -28.41 -1.47 -41.61
N LEU A 204 -27.30 -1.96 -41.05
CA LEU A 204 -26.06 -2.23 -41.80
C LEU A 204 -25.01 -2.91 -40.90
N MET A 205 -24.80 -4.19 -41.15
CA MET A 205 -23.73 -5.00 -40.54
C MET A 205 -22.55 -5.01 -41.52
N GLU A 206 -21.51 -4.23 -41.24
CA GLU A 206 -20.23 -4.34 -41.94
C GLU A 206 -19.29 -5.29 -41.16
N PRO A 207 -18.77 -6.36 -41.77
CA PRO A 207 -17.77 -7.21 -41.11
C PRO A 207 -16.38 -6.54 -41.16
N PRO A 208 -15.60 -6.56 -40.05
CA PRO A 208 -14.27 -5.97 -40.03
C PRO A 208 -13.30 -6.72 -40.95
N SER A 209 -12.71 -5.94 -41.85
CA SER A 209 -11.71 -6.31 -42.84
C SER A 209 -10.50 -7.04 -42.24
N ARG A 210 -10.09 -8.10 -42.93
CA ARG A 210 -8.93 -8.94 -42.68
C ARG A 210 -7.64 -8.15 -42.91
N PHE A 211 -6.84 -7.94 -41.85
CA PHE A 211 -5.43 -7.59 -42.01
C PHE A 211 -4.55 -8.81 -41.74
N ALA A 212 -3.81 -9.16 -42.78
CA ALA A 212 -2.87 -10.25 -42.86
C ALA A 212 -1.68 -10.06 -41.90
N SER A 213 -1.19 -11.16 -41.35
CA SER A 213 0.21 -11.26 -40.97
C SER A 213 0.77 -12.60 -41.44
N THR A 214 1.59 -12.46 -42.46
CA THR A 214 2.39 -13.46 -43.14
C THR A 214 3.29 -14.23 -42.17
N ILE A 215 3.16 -15.56 -42.24
CA ILE A 215 4.13 -16.55 -41.78
C ILE A 215 5.44 -16.34 -42.53
N MET A 216 6.56 -16.18 -41.81
CA MET A 216 7.90 -16.45 -42.34
C MET A 216 8.50 -17.63 -41.59
N THR A 217 8.43 -18.79 -42.22
CA THR A 217 9.26 -19.96 -41.98
C THR A 217 10.07 -20.17 -43.25
N MET A 218 11.41 -20.13 -43.18
CA MET A 218 12.26 -21.03 -43.98
C MET A 218 13.59 -21.26 -43.25
N ASP A 219 13.75 -22.53 -42.89
CA ASP A 219 14.99 -23.28 -42.71
C ASP A 219 15.75 -23.40 -44.06
N GLY A 220 17.06 -23.68 -44.04
CA GLY A 220 17.78 -24.09 -45.25
C GLY A 220 19.26 -23.71 -45.38
N SER A 221 20.12 -24.54 -44.77
CA SER A 221 21.33 -25.18 -45.31
C SER A 221 22.26 -24.49 -46.34
N ALA A 222 23.55 -24.52 -45.97
CA ALA A 222 24.71 -25.00 -46.73
C ALA A 222 25.14 -24.29 -48.03
N SER A 223 26.30 -23.61 -47.95
CA SER A 223 27.56 -24.01 -48.62
C SER A 223 28.73 -23.23 -48.01
#